data_AF-A0A7Z0LCA0-F1
#
_entry.id   AF-A0A7Z0LCA0-F1
#
_cell.length_a   1.000
_cell.length_b   1.000
_cell.length_c   1.000
_cell.angle_alpha   90.00
_cell.angle_beta   90.00
_cell.angle_gamma   90.00
#
_symmetry.space_group_name_H-M   'P 1'
#
loop_
_entity.id
_entity.type
_entity.pdbx_description
1 polymer ?
#
loop_
_entity_poly.entity_id
_entity_poly.type
_entity_poly.pdbx_seq_one_letter_code
_entity_poly.pdbx_strand_id
1 'polypeptide(L)'
;MVDFKEMEEKLALAAGRSAEHIYKYLPIDKARLLILADFVTEEDLRKASRKDLLAVRGIGPKTVDTIEMVLDHLALPEAERVSNQWIIRITVEKGIYREIQIPKMQSFAELADAILWAFDFDNDHAHAFFMDGVPWSDQVYYPGYLEEERSLGNSEEVTLDKLSSGQRFLFVFDFGEEWHFDCQVIRDCLWMSRDIFLCESVGEAPAQY
;
A
#
# COMPACT_ATOMS: atom_id res chain seq x y z
N MET A 1 24.97 17.57 5.37
CA MET A 1 24.67 16.94 4.06
C MET A 1 25.06 15.49 4.23
N VAL A 2 24.09 14.60 4.32
CA VAL A 2 24.34 13.18 4.59
C VAL A 2 24.82 12.54 3.28
N ASP A 3 25.96 11.84 3.30
CA ASP A 3 26.66 11.39 2.10
C ASP A 3 25.98 10.15 1.50
N PHE A 4 25.27 10.35 0.39
CA PHE A 4 24.62 9.28 -0.36
C PHE A 4 25.60 8.20 -0.84
N LYS A 5 26.84 8.60 -1.14
CA LYS A 5 27.87 7.69 -1.64
C LYS A 5 28.31 6.71 -0.56
N GLU A 6 28.46 7.19 0.67
CA GLU A 6 28.81 6.34 1.81
C GLU A 6 27.73 5.27 2.08
N MET A 7 26.46 5.64 1.98
CA MET A 7 25.35 4.69 2.13
C MET A 7 25.38 3.60 1.05
N GLU A 8 25.51 3.98 -0.23
CA GLU A 8 25.59 3.02 -1.33
C GLU A 8 26.79 2.08 -1.20
N GLU A 9 27.94 2.59 -0.76
CA GLU A 9 29.13 1.78 -0.49
C GLU A 9 28.86 0.76 0.63
N LYS A 10 28.23 1.17 1.74
CA LYS A 10 27.87 0.27 2.84
C LYS A 10 26.89 -0.82 2.38
N LEU A 11 25.86 -0.47 1.62
CA LEU A 11 24.89 -1.42 1.08
C LEU A 11 25.54 -2.40 0.09
N ALA A 12 26.40 -1.92 -0.82
CA ALA A 12 27.13 -2.76 -1.76
C ALA A 12 28.05 -3.77 -1.05
N LEU A 13 28.69 -3.36 0.05
CA LEU A 13 29.54 -4.22 0.89
C LEU A 13 28.75 -5.35 1.59
N ALA A 14 27.46 -5.16 1.85
CA ALA A 14 26.62 -6.17 2.49
C ALA A 14 26.30 -7.37 1.57
N ALA A 15 26.50 -7.24 0.25
CA ALA A 15 26.51 -8.31 -0.75
C ALA A 15 25.33 -9.32 -0.64
N GLY A 16 24.10 -8.82 -0.55
CA GLY A 16 22.86 -9.65 -0.49
C GLY A 16 22.38 -9.99 0.93
N ARG A 17 23.11 -9.60 1.97
CA ARG A 17 22.67 -9.67 3.38
C ARG A 17 22.05 -8.36 3.86
N SER A 18 21.85 -7.40 2.96
CA SER A 18 21.36 -6.07 3.29
C SER A 18 19.96 -6.14 3.92
N ALA A 19 19.72 -5.27 4.89
CA ALA A 19 18.39 -5.06 5.47
C ALA A 19 17.47 -4.22 4.56
N GLU A 20 17.77 -4.06 3.27
CA GLU A 20 16.95 -3.25 2.34
C GLU A 20 15.49 -3.73 2.28
N HIS A 21 15.30 -5.05 2.39
CA HIS A 21 13.97 -5.66 2.43
C HIS A 21 13.18 -5.30 3.70
N ILE A 22 13.84 -4.82 4.76
CA ILE A 22 13.24 -4.24 5.98
C ILE A 22 13.11 -2.72 5.80
N TYR A 23 14.14 -2.06 5.28
CA TYR A 23 14.17 -0.60 5.14
C TYR A 23 13.15 -0.02 4.18
N LYS A 24 12.65 -0.80 3.23
CA LYS A 24 11.51 -0.42 2.38
C LYS A 24 10.22 -0.11 3.18
N TYR A 25 10.17 -0.49 4.45
CA TYR A 25 9.04 -0.25 5.36
C TYR A 25 9.22 0.98 6.27
N LEU A 26 10.35 1.69 6.15
CA LEU A 26 10.65 2.90 6.92
C LEU A 26 10.66 4.13 6.00
N PRO A 27 10.38 5.33 6.52
CA PRO A 27 10.67 6.56 5.80
C PRO A 27 12.14 6.60 5.37
N ILE A 28 12.40 7.07 4.15
CA ILE A 28 13.73 7.01 3.51
C ILE A 28 14.81 7.67 4.37
N ASP A 29 14.50 8.77 5.05
CA ASP A 29 15.42 9.45 5.96
C ASP A 29 15.80 8.58 7.17
N LYS A 30 14.86 7.78 7.69
CA LYS A 30 15.11 6.87 8.83
C LYS A 30 15.96 5.68 8.42
N ALA A 31 15.65 5.05 7.29
CA ALA A 31 16.45 3.97 6.73
C ALA A 31 17.92 4.40 6.55
N ARG A 32 18.14 5.60 5.98
CA ARG A 32 19.47 6.19 5.81
C ARG A 32 20.24 6.33 7.12
N LEU A 33 19.60 6.88 8.14
CA LEU A 33 20.23 7.08 9.45
C LEU A 33 20.70 5.76 10.06
N LEU A 34 19.94 4.67 9.90
CA LEU A 34 20.29 3.34 10.40
C LEU A 34 21.48 2.75 9.63
N ILE A 35 21.46 2.81 8.30
CA ILE A 35 22.56 2.32 7.45
C ILE A 35 23.87 3.04 7.79
N LEU A 36 23.81 4.36 7.96
CA LEU A 36 24.99 5.15 8.30
C LEU A 36 25.49 4.87 9.71
N ALA A 37 24.60 4.48 10.63
CA ALA A 37 24.94 4.01 11.96
C ALA A 37 25.37 2.51 12.02
N ASP A 38 25.74 1.93 10.87
CA ASP A 38 26.25 0.56 10.73
C ASP A 38 25.23 -0.55 10.99
N PHE A 39 23.93 -0.23 11.06
CA PHE A 39 22.88 -1.22 10.92
C PHE A 39 22.66 -1.46 9.42
N VAL A 40 23.45 -2.32 8.80
CA VAL A 40 23.41 -2.49 7.32
C VAL A 40 22.70 -3.79 6.94
N THR A 41 22.87 -4.83 7.76
CA THR A 41 22.34 -6.17 7.52
C THR A 41 21.14 -6.49 8.42
N GLU A 42 20.35 -7.49 8.03
CA GLU A 42 19.28 -8.00 8.89
C GLU A 42 19.83 -8.53 10.23
N GLU A 43 21.02 -9.12 10.22
CA GLU A 43 21.68 -9.62 11.42
C GLU A 43 22.05 -8.49 12.40
N ASP A 44 22.48 -7.33 11.89
CA ASP A 44 22.76 -6.15 12.72
C ASP A 44 21.50 -5.69 13.45
N LEU A 45 20.38 -5.61 12.71
CA LEU A 45 19.08 -5.22 13.28
C LEU A 45 18.56 -6.26 14.28
N ARG A 46 18.74 -7.55 14.03
CA ARG A 46 18.32 -8.63 14.94
C ARG A 46 19.14 -8.68 16.22
N LYS A 47 20.41 -8.29 16.17
CA LYS A 47 21.30 -8.24 17.36
C LYS A 47 21.17 -6.93 18.14
N ALA A 48 20.72 -5.86 17.49
CA ALA A 48 20.54 -4.57 18.12
C ALA A 48 19.48 -4.64 19.23
N SER A 49 19.79 -4.07 20.40
CA SER A 49 18.74 -3.80 21.37
C SER A 49 17.95 -2.55 20.94
N ARG A 50 16.71 -2.43 21.42
CA ARG A 50 15.91 -1.20 21.29
C ARG A 50 16.68 0.06 21.71
N LYS A 51 17.52 -0.05 22.74
CA LYS A 51 18.38 1.05 23.21
C LYS A 51 19.43 1.45 22.18
N ASP A 52 20.02 0.49 21.47
CA ASP A 52 21.03 0.76 20.45
C ASP A 52 20.41 1.50 19.26
N LEU A 53 19.23 1.07 18.81
CA LEU A 53 18.49 1.73 17.72
C LEU A 53 18.05 3.15 18.10
N LEU A 54 17.57 3.35 19.33
CA LEU A 54 17.19 4.68 19.82
C LEU A 54 18.38 5.61 20.09
N ALA A 55 19.60 5.09 20.20
CA ALA A 55 20.80 5.91 20.32
C ALA A 55 21.17 6.59 18.99
N VAL A 56 20.68 6.09 17.86
CA VAL A 56 20.86 6.72 16.54
C VAL A 56 20.07 8.02 16.49
N ARG A 57 20.79 9.14 16.39
CA ARG A 57 20.18 10.47 16.37
C ARG A 57 19.17 10.60 15.22
N GLY A 58 17.92 10.87 15.55
CA GLY A 58 16.83 11.05 14.58
C GLY A 58 15.96 9.81 14.36
N ILE A 59 16.31 8.69 15.00
CA ILE A 59 15.46 7.50 15.14
C ILE A 59 14.60 7.66 16.40
N GLY A 60 13.29 7.49 16.25
CA GLY A 60 12.32 7.59 17.33
C GLY A 60 11.64 6.25 17.62
N PRO A 61 10.87 6.14 18.74
CA PRO A 61 10.21 4.91 19.15
C PRO A 61 9.37 4.26 18.04
N LYS A 62 8.59 5.05 17.30
CA LYS A 62 7.78 4.54 16.18
C LYS A 62 8.59 3.79 15.12
N THR A 63 9.78 4.32 14.76
CA THR A 63 10.66 3.66 13.80
C THR A 63 11.15 2.32 14.33
N VAL A 64 11.50 2.27 15.62
CA VAL A 64 11.96 1.03 16.26
C VAL A 64 10.82 0.02 16.39
N ASP A 65 9.60 0.46 16.74
CA ASP A 65 8.41 -0.39 16.74
C ASP A 65 8.16 -1.01 15.37
N THR A 66 8.30 -0.23 14.29
CA THR A 66 8.17 -0.76 12.92
C THR A 66 9.25 -1.80 12.60
N ILE A 67 10.50 -1.58 13.00
CA ILE A 67 11.60 -2.55 12.77
C ILE A 67 11.33 -3.84 13.54
N GLU A 68 11.03 -3.76 14.84
CA GLU A 68 10.74 -4.91 15.69
C GLU A 68 9.56 -5.73 15.11
N MET A 69 8.48 -5.06 14.74
CA MET A 69 7.32 -5.70 14.11
C MET A 69 7.67 -6.42 12.81
N VAL A 70 8.47 -5.80 11.92
CA VAL A 70 8.90 -6.42 10.66
C VAL A 70 9.81 -7.63 10.95
N LEU A 71 10.73 -7.51 11.90
CA LEU A 71 11.64 -8.59 12.28
C LEU A 71 10.92 -9.80 12.90
N ASP A 72 9.92 -9.54 13.74
CA ASP A 72 9.05 -10.56 14.34
C ASP A 72 8.26 -11.28 13.25
N HIS A 73 7.71 -10.54 12.30
CA HIS A 73 6.99 -11.12 11.17
C HIS A 73 7.92 -11.96 10.27
N LEU A 74 9.11 -11.47 9.97
CA LEU A 74 10.11 -12.20 9.19
C LEU A 74 10.65 -13.43 9.93
N ALA A 75 10.57 -13.48 11.25
CA ALA A 75 10.93 -14.66 12.03
C ALA A 75 9.92 -15.81 11.90
N LEU A 76 8.68 -15.52 11.47
CA LEU A 76 7.68 -16.54 11.19
C LEU A 76 8.07 -17.39 9.98
N PRO A 77 7.72 -18.70 9.96
CA PRO A 77 7.82 -19.53 8.76
C PRO A 77 7.13 -18.84 7.58
N GLU A 78 7.69 -18.97 6.37
CA GLU A 78 7.15 -18.28 5.19
C GLU A 78 5.66 -18.59 4.94
N ALA A 79 5.23 -19.81 5.22
CA ALA A 79 3.82 -20.23 5.14
C ALA A 79 2.89 -19.52 6.15
N GLU A 80 3.45 -18.92 7.20
CA GLU A 80 2.73 -18.21 8.28
C GLU A 80 2.89 -16.69 8.19
N ARG A 81 3.70 -16.19 7.25
CA ARG A 81 3.87 -14.75 7.02
C ARG A 81 2.62 -14.18 6.36
N VAL A 82 1.71 -13.67 7.18
CA VAL A 82 0.48 -13.04 6.71
C VAL A 82 0.75 -11.60 6.27
N SER A 83 0.79 -11.41 4.96
CA SER A 83 0.65 -10.08 4.39
C SER A 83 -0.78 -9.57 4.56
N ASN A 84 -0.93 -8.37 5.10
CA ASN A 84 -2.22 -7.82 5.52
C ASN A 84 -2.59 -6.52 4.82
N GLN A 85 -1.80 -6.07 3.86
CA GLN A 85 -2.10 -4.91 3.04
C GLN A 85 -1.86 -5.19 1.55
N TRP A 86 -2.53 -4.41 0.70
CA TRP A 86 -2.32 -4.34 -0.73
C TRP A 86 -1.64 -3.03 -1.09
N ILE A 87 -0.81 -3.07 -2.13
CA ILE A 87 -0.52 -1.89 -2.95
C ILE A 87 -1.35 -2.03 -4.23
N ILE A 88 -2.27 -1.09 -4.42
CA ILE A 88 -3.16 -1.04 -5.58
C ILE A 88 -2.76 0.20 -6.39
N ARG A 89 -2.47 -0.02 -7.67
CA ARG A 89 -2.31 1.06 -8.65
C ARG A 89 -3.65 1.34 -9.29
N ILE A 90 -4.02 2.62 -9.34
CA ILE A 90 -5.27 3.11 -9.92
C ILE A 90 -4.92 4.08 -11.03
N THR A 91 -5.34 3.76 -12.25
CA THR A 91 -5.09 4.57 -13.45
C THR A 91 -6.41 5.12 -13.95
N VAL A 92 -6.55 6.44 -14.03
CA VAL A 92 -7.74 7.09 -14.61
C VAL A 92 -7.55 7.34 -16.10
N GLU A 93 -6.32 7.70 -16.49
CA GLU A 93 -5.94 7.91 -17.88
C GLU A 93 -4.49 7.49 -18.10
N LYS A 94 -4.10 7.33 -19.37
CA LYS A 94 -2.74 6.95 -19.72
C LYS A 94 -1.73 7.98 -19.18
N GLY A 95 -0.93 7.55 -18.21
CA GLY A 95 0.10 8.39 -17.57
C GLY A 95 -0.39 9.18 -16.35
N ILE A 96 -1.65 8.99 -15.94
CA ILE A 96 -2.23 9.58 -14.73
C ILE A 96 -2.65 8.44 -13.80
N TYR A 97 -1.88 8.23 -12.72
CA TYR A 97 -2.15 7.15 -11.78
C TYR A 97 -1.78 7.49 -10.34
N ARG A 98 -2.35 6.71 -9.42
CA ARG A 98 -2.06 6.72 -7.99
C ARG A 98 -1.68 5.30 -7.56
N GLU A 99 -0.74 5.17 -6.64
CA GLU A 99 -0.57 3.93 -5.89
C GLU A 99 -1.00 4.15 -4.46
N ILE A 100 -1.96 3.37 -3.99
CA ILE A 100 -2.40 3.41 -2.60
C ILE A 100 -2.03 2.12 -1.91
N GLN A 101 -1.66 2.25 -0.64
CA GLN A 101 -1.47 1.15 0.27
C GLN A 101 -2.66 1.08 1.23
N ILE A 102 -3.32 -0.07 1.27
CA ILE A 102 -4.60 -0.26 1.96
C ILE A 102 -4.68 -1.62 2.66
N PRO A 103 -5.23 -1.71 3.90
CA PRO A 103 -5.45 -3.00 4.56
C PRO A 103 -6.39 -3.93 3.82
N LYS A 104 -6.04 -5.22 3.79
CA LYS A 104 -6.87 -6.29 3.19
C LYS A 104 -8.24 -6.43 3.87
N MET A 105 -8.34 -6.02 5.13
CA MET A 105 -9.60 -6.07 5.89
C MET A 105 -10.50 -4.84 5.66
N GLN A 106 -10.06 -3.84 4.90
CA GLN A 106 -10.96 -2.76 4.49
C GLN A 106 -12.01 -3.30 3.52
N SER A 107 -13.16 -2.65 3.51
CA SER A 107 -14.24 -2.87 2.56
C SER A 107 -13.91 -2.29 1.18
N PHE A 108 -14.66 -2.69 0.16
CA PHE A 108 -14.59 -2.04 -1.15
C PHE A 108 -15.14 -0.60 -1.11
N ALA A 109 -16.10 -0.30 -0.22
CA ALA A 109 -16.55 1.07 0.01
C ALA A 109 -15.42 1.98 0.51
N GLU A 110 -14.63 1.52 1.48
CA GLU A 110 -13.45 2.26 1.97
C GLU A 110 -12.35 2.37 0.89
N LEU A 111 -12.26 1.41 -0.04
CA LEU A 111 -11.41 1.54 -1.21
C LEU A 111 -11.93 2.64 -2.15
N ALA A 112 -13.24 2.79 -2.34
CA ALA A 112 -13.81 3.87 -3.15
C ALA A 112 -13.45 5.24 -2.56
N ASP A 113 -13.62 5.42 -1.24
CA ASP A 113 -13.20 6.63 -0.54
C ASP A 113 -11.71 6.92 -0.75
N ALA A 114 -10.86 5.89 -0.64
CA ALA A 114 -9.42 6.02 -0.83
C ALA A 114 -9.04 6.43 -2.26
N ILE A 115 -9.73 5.88 -3.27
CA ILE A 115 -9.49 6.20 -4.67
C ILE A 115 -9.86 7.66 -4.94
N LEU A 116 -11.08 8.07 -4.57
CA LEU A 116 -11.58 9.42 -4.82
C LEU A 116 -10.73 10.46 -4.09
N TRP A 117 -10.38 10.21 -2.84
CA TRP A 117 -9.43 11.03 -2.09
C TRP A 117 -8.07 11.17 -2.80
N ALA A 118 -7.53 10.08 -3.37
CA ALA A 118 -6.24 10.10 -4.05
C ALA A 118 -6.24 10.93 -5.34
N PHE A 119 -7.42 11.18 -5.92
CA PHE A 119 -7.62 12.01 -7.11
C PHE A 119 -8.25 13.38 -6.80
N ASP A 120 -8.45 13.73 -5.53
CA ASP A 120 -9.12 14.98 -5.09
C ASP A 120 -10.57 15.11 -5.60
N PHE A 121 -11.27 13.97 -5.68
CA PHE A 121 -12.69 13.89 -6.03
C PHE A 121 -13.52 13.87 -4.74
N ASP A 122 -14.67 14.54 -4.78
CA ASP A 122 -15.71 14.39 -3.76
C ASP A 122 -16.48 13.08 -4.00
N ASN A 123 -16.73 12.31 -2.94
CA ASN A 123 -17.55 11.10 -3.02
C ASN A 123 -19.05 11.44 -2.88
N ASP A 124 -19.59 12.10 -3.91
CA ASP A 124 -20.95 12.65 -3.93
C ASP A 124 -21.91 11.92 -4.89
N HIS A 125 -21.42 10.92 -5.62
CA HIS A 125 -22.20 10.10 -6.56
C HIS A 125 -22.08 8.59 -6.26
N ALA A 126 -22.92 7.81 -6.95
CA ALA A 126 -22.86 6.36 -6.87
C ALA A 126 -21.61 5.78 -7.55
N HIS A 127 -21.23 4.58 -7.16
CA HIS A 127 -20.08 3.88 -7.69
C HIS A 127 -20.29 2.37 -7.79
N ALA A 128 -19.39 1.66 -8.47
CA ALA A 128 -19.40 0.22 -8.58
C ALA A 128 -18.00 -0.34 -8.84
N PHE A 129 -17.76 -1.59 -8.44
CA PHE A 129 -16.53 -2.33 -8.75
C PHE A 129 -16.83 -3.54 -9.64
N PHE A 130 -16.30 -3.54 -10.86
CA PHE A 130 -16.42 -4.63 -11.82
C PHE A 130 -15.17 -5.49 -11.80
N MET A 131 -15.30 -6.70 -11.28
CA MET A 131 -14.19 -7.60 -10.96
C MET A 131 -13.56 -8.27 -12.18
N ASP A 132 -14.22 -8.24 -13.33
CA ASP A 132 -13.69 -8.68 -14.62
C ASP A 132 -13.10 -7.54 -15.44
N GLY A 133 -13.13 -6.31 -14.92
CA GLY A 133 -12.65 -5.11 -15.60
C GLY A 133 -13.55 -4.62 -16.74
N VAL A 134 -14.76 -5.18 -16.87
CA VAL A 134 -15.72 -4.79 -17.91
C VAL A 134 -16.81 -3.94 -17.26
N PRO A 135 -16.98 -2.66 -17.65
CA PRO A 135 -18.03 -1.83 -17.08
C PRO A 135 -19.41 -2.44 -17.39
N TRP A 136 -20.31 -2.36 -16.41
CA TRP A 136 -21.69 -2.85 -16.50
C TRP A 136 -21.83 -4.37 -16.71
N SER A 137 -20.80 -5.15 -16.36
CA SER A 137 -20.89 -6.62 -16.31
C SER A 137 -21.65 -7.10 -15.06
N ASP A 138 -22.05 -8.38 -15.08
CA ASP A 138 -22.67 -9.02 -13.91
C ASP A 138 -21.62 -9.42 -12.83
N GLN A 139 -20.33 -9.13 -13.03
CA GLN A 139 -19.27 -9.41 -12.05
C GLN A 139 -19.00 -8.19 -11.17
N VAL A 140 -20.04 -7.70 -10.48
CA VAL A 140 -20.06 -6.35 -9.90
C VAL A 140 -20.36 -6.33 -8.40
N TYR A 141 -19.78 -5.37 -7.69
CA TYR A 141 -20.22 -4.94 -6.37
C TYR A 141 -20.75 -3.52 -6.44
N TYR A 142 -22.01 -3.35 -6.03
CA TYR A 142 -22.64 -2.05 -5.84
C TYR A 142 -22.69 -1.67 -4.35
N PRO A 143 -22.83 -0.37 -4.03
CA PRO A 143 -23.24 0.09 -2.71
C PRO A 143 -24.58 -0.51 -2.28
N GLY A 144 -24.70 -0.87 -1.01
CA GLY A 144 -25.88 -1.57 -0.49
C GLY A 144 -27.19 -0.79 -0.64
N TYR A 145 -27.13 0.54 -0.69
CA TYR A 145 -28.31 1.39 -0.86
C TYR A 145 -28.94 1.35 -2.26
N LEU A 146 -28.27 0.76 -3.26
CA LEU A 146 -28.82 0.61 -4.61
C LEU A 146 -29.71 -0.63 -4.76
N GLU A 147 -29.64 -1.59 -3.83
CA GLU A 147 -30.47 -2.81 -3.80
C GLU A 147 -30.50 -3.61 -5.14
N GLU A 148 -29.37 -3.65 -5.86
CA GLU A 148 -29.29 -4.30 -7.18
C GLU A 148 -29.19 -5.84 -7.10
N GLU A 149 -30.20 -6.53 -7.63
CA GLU A 149 -30.31 -8.01 -7.57
C GLU A 149 -29.18 -8.75 -8.31
N ARG A 150 -28.54 -8.11 -9.28
CA ARG A 150 -27.44 -8.70 -10.06
C ARG A 150 -26.07 -8.53 -9.41
N SER A 151 -25.99 -7.82 -8.29
CA SER A 151 -24.73 -7.62 -7.57
C SER A 151 -24.22 -8.92 -6.96
N LEU A 152 -22.90 -9.10 -6.94
CA LEU A 152 -22.22 -10.15 -6.17
C LEU A 152 -22.33 -9.93 -4.65
N GLY A 153 -22.71 -8.71 -4.23
CA GLY A 153 -22.90 -8.31 -2.84
C GLY A 153 -22.73 -6.80 -2.65
N ASN A 154 -22.73 -6.36 -1.40
CA ASN A 154 -22.60 -4.94 -1.05
C ASN A 154 -21.12 -4.56 -0.89
N SER A 155 -20.73 -3.41 -1.46
CA SER A 155 -19.35 -2.88 -1.38
C SER A 155 -18.86 -2.64 0.05
N GLU A 156 -19.79 -2.37 0.97
CA GLU A 156 -19.58 -2.09 2.39
C GLU A 156 -19.31 -3.37 3.21
N GLU A 157 -19.75 -4.52 2.72
CA GLU A 157 -19.66 -5.81 3.43
C GLU A 157 -18.52 -6.68 2.91
N VAL A 158 -18.17 -6.53 1.63
CA VAL A 158 -17.09 -7.29 1.00
C VAL A 158 -15.73 -6.64 1.29
N THR A 159 -14.79 -7.44 1.81
CA THR A 159 -13.44 -6.99 2.15
C THR A 159 -12.43 -7.24 1.03
N LEU A 160 -11.31 -6.51 1.04
CA LEU A 160 -10.26 -6.57 0.02
C LEU A 160 -9.39 -7.83 0.07
N ASP A 161 -9.48 -8.67 1.10
CA ASP A 161 -8.73 -9.92 1.25
C ASP A 161 -9.10 -10.98 0.20
N LYS A 162 -10.27 -10.85 -0.42
CA LYS A 162 -10.64 -11.63 -1.60
C LYS A 162 -9.80 -11.34 -2.84
N LEU A 163 -9.10 -10.20 -2.87
CA LEU A 163 -8.25 -9.83 -4.00
C LEU A 163 -7.01 -10.72 -4.02
N SER A 164 -6.41 -10.84 -5.20
CA SER A 164 -5.15 -11.56 -5.40
C SER A 164 -4.07 -10.64 -5.98
N SER A 165 -2.81 -10.93 -5.69
CA SER A 165 -1.68 -10.23 -6.30
C SER A 165 -1.74 -10.36 -7.83
N GLY A 166 -1.55 -9.25 -8.55
CA GLY A 166 -1.67 -9.17 -10.00
C GLY A 166 -3.10 -9.03 -10.54
N GLN A 167 -4.13 -9.14 -9.70
CA GLN A 167 -5.52 -9.01 -10.13
C GLN A 167 -5.82 -7.61 -10.66
N ARG A 168 -6.64 -7.55 -11.72
CA ARG A 168 -7.17 -6.31 -12.29
C ARG A 168 -8.68 -6.28 -12.13
N PHE A 169 -9.22 -5.09 -11.93
CA PHE A 169 -10.65 -4.82 -11.84
C PHE A 169 -10.89 -3.34 -12.19
N LEU A 170 -12.14 -2.96 -12.39
CA LEU A 170 -12.51 -1.60 -12.75
C LEU A 170 -13.36 -0.99 -11.63
N PHE A 171 -13.03 0.24 -11.24
CA PHE A 171 -13.88 1.07 -10.41
C PHE A 171 -14.56 2.11 -11.30
N VAL A 172 -15.89 2.16 -11.27
CA VAL A 172 -16.71 3.15 -11.96
C VAL A 172 -17.32 4.08 -10.94
N PHE A 173 -17.14 5.38 -11.11
CA PHE A 173 -17.71 6.42 -10.25
C PHE A 173 -18.52 7.40 -11.09
N ASP A 174 -19.62 7.90 -10.53
CA ASP A 174 -20.61 8.74 -11.22
C ASP A 174 -21.14 8.06 -12.48
N PHE A 175 -22.30 7.42 -12.37
CA PHE A 175 -22.92 6.70 -13.47
C PHE A 175 -23.42 7.62 -14.61
N GLY A 176 -23.43 8.93 -14.41
CA GLY A 176 -23.74 9.91 -15.46
C GLY A 176 -22.51 10.23 -16.32
N GLU A 177 -21.40 10.61 -15.68
CA GLU A 177 -20.13 10.95 -16.37
C GLU A 177 -19.25 9.73 -16.69
N GLU A 178 -19.52 8.58 -16.05
CA GLU A 178 -18.81 7.30 -16.22
C GLU A 178 -17.30 7.40 -16.00
N TRP A 179 -16.87 7.94 -14.85
CA TRP A 179 -15.45 7.94 -14.50
C TRP A 179 -14.94 6.51 -14.33
N HIS A 180 -13.95 6.15 -15.14
CA HIS A 180 -13.35 4.82 -15.15
C HIS A 180 -11.95 4.84 -14.53
N PHE A 181 -11.76 4.03 -13.50
CA PHE A 181 -10.50 3.87 -12.80
C PHE A 181 -10.03 2.40 -12.92
N ASP A 182 -9.02 2.17 -13.74
CA ASP A 182 -8.38 0.87 -13.89
C ASP A 182 -7.55 0.55 -12.64
N CYS A 183 -7.97 -0.48 -11.90
CA CYS A 183 -7.31 -0.92 -10.68
C CYS A 183 -6.47 -2.17 -10.93
N GLN A 184 -5.22 -2.16 -10.47
CA GLN A 184 -4.32 -3.31 -10.48
C GLN A 184 -3.70 -3.52 -9.10
N VAL A 185 -3.92 -4.70 -8.53
CA VAL A 185 -3.20 -5.13 -7.31
C VAL A 185 -1.76 -5.45 -7.70
N ILE A 186 -0.83 -4.59 -7.35
CA ILE A 186 0.59 -4.75 -7.74
C ILE A 186 1.22 -5.88 -6.95
N ARG A 187 1.03 -5.83 -5.63
CA ARG A 187 1.56 -6.80 -4.67
C ARG A 187 0.89 -6.65 -3.33
N ASP A 188 1.04 -7.68 -2.53
CA ASP A 188 0.79 -7.62 -1.11
C ASP A 188 2.00 -7.00 -0.38
N CYS A 189 1.80 -6.46 0.82
CA CYS A 189 2.90 -5.99 1.65
C CYS A 189 2.70 -6.34 3.13
N LEU A 190 3.83 -6.62 3.81
CA LEU A 190 3.88 -7.01 5.22
C LEU A 190 3.67 -5.84 6.18
N TRP A 191 3.36 -4.65 5.66
CA TRP A 191 3.36 -3.46 6.48
C TRP A 191 2.04 -3.37 7.22
N MET A 192 2.09 -3.40 8.55
CA MET A 192 0.88 -3.42 9.35
C MET A 192 0.54 -2.01 9.85
N SER A 193 -0.22 -1.26 9.05
CA SER A 193 -0.97 -0.10 9.55
C SER A 193 -2.47 -0.32 9.36
N ARG A 194 -3.25 0.46 10.08
CA ARG A 194 -4.70 0.61 9.83
C ARG A 194 -4.99 1.76 8.87
N ASP A 195 -4.02 2.63 8.64
CA ASP A 195 -4.19 3.80 7.80
C ASP A 195 -3.98 3.47 6.32
N ILE A 196 -4.60 4.28 5.46
CA ILE A 196 -4.43 4.28 4.02
C ILE A 196 -3.33 5.29 3.67
N PHE A 197 -2.44 4.92 2.74
CA PHE A 197 -1.35 5.78 2.30
C PHE A 197 -1.37 5.96 0.79
N LEU A 198 -1.21 7.20 0.33
CA LEU A 198 -0.84 7.49 -1.05
C LEU A 198 0.68 7.30 -1.21
N CYS A 199 1.07 6.19 -1.82
CA CYS A 199 2.47 5.81 -2.03
C CYS A 199 3.09 6.53 -3.23
N GLU A 200 2.33 6.69 -4.30
CA GLU A 200 2.78 7.32 -5.54
C GLU A 200 1.67 8.16 -6.17
N SER A 201 2.04 9.30 -6.74
CA SER A 201 1.13 10.18 -7.48
C SER A 201 1.82 10.68 -8.74
N VAL A 202 1.29 10.28 -9.90
CA VAL A 202 1.84 10.59 -11.22
C VAL A 202 0.76 11.21 -12.10
N GLY A 203 1.09 12.32 -12.75
CA GLY A 203 0.13 13.10 -13.55
C GLY A 203 -0.82 13.93 -12.69
N GLU A 204 -1.23 15.09 -13.22
CA GLU A 204 -2.27 15.91 -12.60
C GLU A 204 -3.59 15.16 -12.62
N ALA A 205 -4.33 15.17 -11.50
CA ALA A 205 -5.67 14.57 -11.48
C ALA A 205 -6.59 15.36 -12.44
N PRO A 206 -7.49 14.69 -13.18
CA PRO A 206 -8.52 15.39 -13.93
C PRO A 206 -9.41 16.19 -12.97
N ALA A 207 -10.04 17.27 -13.45
CA ALA A 207 -11.10 17.93 -12.68
C ALA A 207 -12.34 17.03 -12.68
N GLN A 208 -13.02 16.92 -11.54
CA GLN A 208 -14.22 16.10 -11.43
C GLN A 208 -15.38 16.63 -12.30
N TYR A 209 -15.56 17.96 -12.37
CA TYR A 209 -16.54 18.67 -13.21
C TYR A 209 -16.01 20.02 -13.69
#